data_AF-Q2G5P6-F1
#
_entry.id   AF-Q2G5P6-F1
#
_cell.length_a   1.000
_cell.length_b   1.000
_cell.length_c   1.000
_cell.angle_alpha   90.00
_cell.angle_beta   90.00
_cell.angle_gamma   90.00
#
_symmetry.space_group_name_H-M   'P 1'
#
loop_
_entity.id
_entity.type
_entity.pdbx_description
1 polymer ?
#
loop_
_entity_poly.entity_id
_entity_poly.type
_entity_poly.pdbx_seq_one_letter_code
_entity_poly.pdbx_strand_id
1 'polypeptide(L)'
;MSQLSHFIGRRTLLGGMASVAVLSVAGCSTYPSFSLEEAVRRLLFLSTDRAFARLLAPGGFWDDQMTRLALPEVIGSRGGVLQRILTGPLFKDRLQRAFNDMAYDAAERAAPAVTDAVRTIGVRNALALLRGSDPMAATSFLHQEMGSSLVEIMVPEFGDALRVSQEPLVGQVLAALTGVDVGNIANSLAYEADNAIFRAIGREEAAIRADPRSTNDPVLMAAFGLK
;
A
#
# COMPACT_ATOMS: atom_id res chain seq x y z
N MET A 1 57.68 -88.77 -21.17
CA MET A 1 56.77 -89.89 -20.85
C MET A 1 55.62 -89.34 -20.01
N SER A 2 54.40 -89.76 -20.36
CA SER A 2 53.10 -89.50 -19.74
C SER A 2 52.49 -88.10 -19.84
N GLN A 3 51.60 -87.95 -20.84
CA GLN A 3 50.35 -87.20 -20.73
C GLN A 3 49.32 -87.99 -19.89
N LEU A 4 48.23 -87.32 -19.49
CA LEU A 4 46.80 -87.73 -19.50
C LEU A 4 46.02 -86.75 -18.58
N SER A 5 45.31 -85.74 -19.12
CA SER A 5 43.85 -85.73 -19.46
C SER A 5 42.96 -86.13 -18.28
N HIS A 6 42.10 -85.28 -17.72
CA HIS A 6 40.76 -84.83 -18.16
C HIS A 6 40.11 -84.19 -16.89
N PHE A 7 39.08 -83.34 -16.84
CA PHE A 7 37.79 -83.32 -17.53
C PHE A 7 37.19 -81.90 -17.41
N ILE A 8 36.47 -81.52 -18.46
CA ILE A 8 35.65 -80.33 -18.60
C ILE A 8 34.44 -80.38 -17.64
N GLY A 9 34.22 -79.29 -16.90
CA GLY A 9 32.97 -78.99 -16.21
C GLY A 9 32.29 -77.76 -16.83
N ARG A 10 31.72 -77.90 -18.03
CA ARG A 10 30.73 -76.95 -18.58
C ARG A 10 29.37 -77.35 -18.04
N ARG A 11 28.72 -76.51 -17.24
CA ARG A 11 27.26 -76.47 -17.08
C ARG A 11 26.80 -75.30 -16.20
N THR A 12 26.02 -74.40 -16.81
CA THR A 12 24.82 -73.73 -16.27
C THR A 12 25.03 -72.82 -15.04
N LEU A 13 24.75 -71.52 -15.09
CA LEU A 13 23.43 -70.95 -15.35
C LEU A 13 23.52 -69.49 -15.83
N LEU A 14 22.81 -69.20 -16.91
CA LEU A 14 22.25 -67.89 -17.22
C LEU A 14 21.13 -67.58 -16.20
N GLY A 15 21.18 -66.40 -15.60
CA GLY A 15 20.09 -65.78 -14.83
C GLY A 15 20.55 -64.36 -14.50
N GLY A 16 20.11 -63.35 -15.23
CA GLY A 16 18.86 -62.66 -14.94
C GLY A 16 19.18 -61.18 -14.76
N MET A 17 18.70 -60.37 -15.70
CA MET A 17 18.77 -58.92 -15.69
C MET A 17 18.08 -58.35 -14.44
N ALA A 18 18.71 -57.38 -13.78
CA ALA A 18 18.04 -56.25 -13.14
C ALA A 18 19.08 -55.19 -12.76
N SER A 19 19.59 -54.46 -13.76
CA SER A 19 20.10 -53.11 -13.52
C SER A 19 18.92 -52.28 -13.03
N VAL A 20 18.76 -52.19 -11.70
CA VAL A 20 17.89 -51.20 -11.07
C VAL A 20 18.56 -49.85 -11.34
N ALA A 21 18.23 -49.28 -12.49
CA ALA A 21 18.34 -47.85 -12.71
C ALA A 21 17.39 -47.21 -11.70
N VAL A 22 17.94 -46.82 -10.55
CA VAL A 22 17.26 -45.95 -9.60
C VAL A 22 17.05 -44.64 -10.35
N LEU A 23 15.87 -44.50 -10.97
CA LEU A 23 15.37 -43.24 -11.45
C LEU A 23 15.25 -42.34 -10.22
N SER A 24 16.29 -41.54 -10.01
CA SER A 24 16.23 -40.33 -9.22
C SER A 24 15.21 -39.41 -9.87
N VAL A 25 13.94 -39.63 -9.54
CA VAL A 25 12.91 -38.62 -9.70
C VAL A 25 13.28 -37.52 -8.71
N ALA A 26 14.17 -36.64 -9.15
CA ALA A 26 14.28 -35.30 -8.63
C ALA A 26 12.91 -34.67 -8.86
N GLY A 27 12.05 -34.77 -7.84
CA GLY A 27 10.82 -34.03 -7.76
C GLY A 27 11.16 -32.55 -7.64
N CYS A 28 11.58 -31.95 -8.75
CA CYS A 28 11.45 -30.52 -8.95
C CYS A 28 9.95 -30.26 -9.02
N SER A 29 9.34 -30.12 -7.85
CA SER A 29 8.11 -29.37 -7.73
C SER A 29 8.45 -27.98 -8.27
N THR A 30 8.09 -27.73 -9.52
CA THR A 30 8.05 -26.40 -10.11
C THR A 30 6.92 -25.65 -9.40
N TYR A 31 7.15 -25.29 -8.13
CA TYR A 31 6.45 -24.20 -7.52
C TYR A 31 6.72 -22.98 -8.40
N PRO A 32 5.72 -22.13 -8.70
CA PRO A 32 5.99 -20.86 -9.35
C PRO A 32 7.01 -20.15 -8.49
N SER A 33 8.24 -20.00 -8.98
CA SER A 33 9.29 -19.27 -8.28
C SER A 33 8.94 -17.80 -8.39
N PHE A 34 8.04 -17.32 -7.53
CA PHE A 34 7.78 -15.90 -7.43
C PHE A 34 8.98 -15.23 -6.78
N SER A 35 9.37 -14.06 -7.28
CA SER A 35 10.39 -13.24 -6.62
C SER A 35 9.77 -12.57 -5.39
N LEU A 36 10.57 -12.35 -4.34
CA LEU A 36 10.13 -11.58 -3.18
C LEU A 36 9.74 -10.15 -3.57
N GLU A 37 10.39 -9.60 -4.59
CA GLU A 37 10.05 -8.29 -5.16
C GLU A 37 8.64 -8.29 -5.76
N GLU A 38 8.26 -9.35 -6.46
CA GLU A 38 6.92 -9.49 -7.01
C GLU A 38 5.87 -9.63 -5.91
N ALA A 39 6.19 -10.34 -4.82
CA ALA A 39 5.30 -10.39 -3.66
C ALA A 39 5.10 -9.01 -3.01
N VAL A 40 6.16 -8.20 -2.88
CA VAL A 40 6.03 -6.82 -2.37
C VAL A 40 5.22 -5.96 -3.35
N ARG A 41 5.46 -6.07 -4.65
CA ARG A 41 4.72 -5.30 -5.66
C ARG A 41 3.23 -5.63 -5.63
N ARG A 42 2.87 -6.90 -5.53
CA ARG A 42 1.47 -7.35 -5.40
C ARG A 42 0.84 -6.88 -4.10
N LEU A 43 1.60 -6.93 -2.99
CA LEU A 43 1.14 -6.45 -1.69
C LEU A 43 0.79 -4.97 -1.78
N LEU A 44 1.72 -4.16 -2.30
CA LEU A 44 1.53 -2.72 -2.49
C LEU A 44 0.39 -2.41 -3.45
N PHE A 45 0.31 -3.12 -4.58
CA PHE A 45 -0.75 -2.91 -5.56
C PHE A 45 -2.12 -3.16 -4.94
N LEU A 46 -2.28 -4.29 -4.23
CA LEU A 46 -3.54 -4.66 -3.60
C LEU A 46 -3.90 -3.75 -2.43
N SER A 47 -2.92 -3.34 -1.61
CA SER A 47 -3.17 -2.41 -0.51
C SER A 47 -3.54 -1.02 -1.01
N THR A 48 -2.85 -0.52 -2.04
CA THR A 48 -3.17 0.75 -2.72
C THR A 48 -4.57 0.71 -3.32
N ASP A 49 -4.90 -0.33 -4.09
CA ASP A 49 -6.21 -0.48 -4.73
C ASP A 49 -7.35 -0.49 -3.70
N ARG A 50 -7.24 -1.30 -2.65
CA ARG A 50 -8.24 -1.36 -1.57
C ARG A 50 -8.35 -0.04 -0.80
N ALA A 51 -7.22 0.62 -0.55
CA ALA A 51 -7.22 1.90 0.17
C ALA A 51 -7.94 2.99 -0.63
N PHE A 52 -7.64 3.15 -1.92
CA PHE A 52 -8.32 4.12 -2.76
C PHE A 52 -9.80 3.76 -2.98
N ALA A 53 -10.13 2.48 -3.14
CA ALA A 53 -11.53 2.05 -3.20
C ALA A 53 -12.32 2.45 -1.94
N ARG A 54 -11.69 2.42 -0.76
CA ARG A 54 -12.29 2.88 0.50
C ARG A 54 -12.33 4.40 0.60
N LEU A 55 -11.23 5.09 0.30
CA LEU A 55 -11.13 6.56 0.42
C LEU A 55 -12.10 7.28 -0.52
N LEU A 56 -12.27 6.76 -1.74
CA LEU A 56 -13.16 7.30 -2.76
C LEU A 56 -14.62 6.81 -2.60
N ALA A 57 -14.91 5.99 -1.58
CA ALA A 57 -16.29 5.70 -1.22
C ALA A 57 -16.94 6.94 -0.57
N PRO A 58 -18.27 7.12 -0.68
CA PRO A 58 -18.96 8.23 -0.01
C PRO A 58 -18.65 8.26 1.50
N GLY A 59 -18.00 9.33 1.97
CA GLY A 59 -17.60 9.50 3.37
C GLY A 59 -16.29 8.80 3.78
N GLY A 60 -15.66 8.03 2.88
CA GLY A 60 -14.51 7.18 3.21
C GLY A 60 -13.27 7.93 3.67
N PHE A 61 -13.00 9.11 3.10
CA PHE A 61 -11.90 9.97 3.55
C PHE A 61 -12.13 10.53 4.96
N TRP A 62 -13.38 10.85 5.30
CA TRP A 62 -13.73 11.43 6.60
C TRP A 62 -13.63 10.44 7.75
N ASP A 63 -14.14 9.22 7.53
CA ASP A 63 -14.16 8.17 8.55
C ASP A 63 -12.76 7.79 9.02
N ASP A 64 -11.74 8.04 8.19
CA ASP A 64 -10.34 7.80 8.52
C ASP A 64 -9.62 8.99 9.17
N GLN A 65 -10.15 10.21 9.01
CA GLN A 65 -9.45 11.47 9.29
C GLN A 65 -10.03 12.27 10.45
N MET A 66 -11.13 11.81 11.06
CA MET A 66 -11.91 12.57 12.06
C MET A 66 -11.15 12.96 13.34
N THR A 67 -9.87 12.60 13.50
CA THR A 67 -9.03 13.03 14.63
C THR A 67 -7.89 14.00 14.31
N ARG A 68 -7.54 14.27 13.04
CA ARG A 68 -6.29 15.00 12.72
C ARG A 68 -6.37 16.15 11.73
N LEU A 69 -7.53 16.43 11.15
CA LEU A 69 -7.76 17.76 10.60
C LEU A 69 -7.82 18.75 11.76
N ALA A 70 -6.63 19.14 12.21
CA ALA A 70 -6.37 20.24 13.10
C ALA A 70 -6.63 21.54 12.32
N LEU A 71 -7.86 21.68 11.82
CA LEU A 71 -8.42 22.92 11.30
C LEU A 71 -8.11 24.09 12.24
N PRO A 72 -8.11 23.94 13.60
CA PRO A 72 -7.67 25.01 14.49
C PRO A 72 -6.19 25.42 14.36
N GLU A 73 -5.29 24.48 14.03
CA GLU A 73 -3.86 24.78 13.82
C GLU A 73 -3.66 25.48 12.47
N VAL A 74 -4.37 25.05 11.43
CA VAL A 74 -4.33 25.65 10.07
C VAL A 74 -4.95 27.05 10.04
N ILE A 75 -6.01 27.26 10.82
CA ILE A 75 -6.77 28.54 10.88
C ILE A 75 -6.11 29.55 11.84
N GLY A 76 -5.12 29.13 12.63
CA GLY A 76 -4.43 29.98 13.58
C GLY A 76 -5.25 30.24 14.84
N SER A 77 -4.61 30.10 16.00
CA SER A 77 -5.17 30.20 17.35
C SER A 77 -5.57 31.63 17.78
N ARG A 78 -6.05 32.47 16.86
CA ARG A 78 -6.39 33.88 17.12
C ARG A 78 -7.89 34.06 17.36
N GLY A 79 -8.34 33.69 18.56
CA GLY A 79 -9.56 34.27 19.16
C GLY A 79 -10.67 33.26 19.54
N GLY A 80 -11.02 33.24 20.84
CA GLY A 80 -12.03 32.33 21.42
C GLY A 80 -13.50 32.59 21.02
N VAL A 81 -13.76 33.55 20.12
CA VAL A 81 -15.10 33.78 19.53
C VAL A 81 -15.21 33.09 18.18
N LEU A 82 -14.21 33.23 17.31
CA LEU A 82 -14.10 32.44 16.08
C LEU A 82 -14.05 30.95 16.41
N GLN A 83 -13.26 30.55 17.40
CA GLN A 83 -13.20 29.15 17.82
C GLN A 83 -14.57 28.59 18.26
N ARG A 84 -15.43 29.40 18.90
CA ARG A 84 -16.78 28.96 19.28
C ARG A 84 -17.71 28.77 18.09
N ILE A 85 -17.66 29.68 17.11
CA ILE A 85 -18.41 29.57 15.85
C ILE A 85 -17.92 28.38 15.03
N LEU A 86 -16.60 28.21 14.94
CA LEU A 86 -15.92 27.09 14.27
C LEU A 86 -16.21 25.73 14.96
N THR A 87 -16.56 25.72 16.25
CA THR A 87 -16.91 24.49 16.98
C THR A 87 -18.40 24.12 16.93
N GLY A 88 -19.25 24.97 16.36
CA GLY A 88 -20.69 24.71 16.26
C GLY A 88 -21.00 23.47 15.40
N PRO A 89 -21.98 22.61 15.77
CA PRO A 89 -22.27 21.37 15.04
C PRO A 89 -22.55 21.59 13.55
N LEU A 90 -23.39 22.58 13.22
CA LEU A 90 -23.74 22.92 11.84
C LEU A 90 -22.55 23.43 11.02
N PHE A 91 -21.60 24.10 11.67
CA PHE A 91 -20.40 24.60 11.01
C PHE A 91 -19.43 23.44 10.73
N LYS A 92 -19.24 22.55 11.72
CA LYS A 92 -18.45 21.33 11.56
C LYS A 92 -18.98 20.46 10.43
N ASP A 93 -20.28 20.23 10.36
CA ASP A 93 -20.89 19.39 9.32
C ASP A 93 -20.71 19.97 7.91
N ARG A 94 -20.76 21.30 7.77
CA ARG A 94 -20.54 21.97 6.48
C ARG A 94 -19.07 21.97 6.08
N LEU A 95 -18.18 22.27 7.02
CA LEU A 95 -16.75 22.24 6.77
C LEU A 95 -16.26 20.82 6.47
N GLN A 96 -16.82 19.82 7.16
CA GLN A 96 -16.63 18.40 6.87
C GLN A 96 -17.01 18.07 5.43
N ARG A 97 -18.20 18.46 4.97
CA ARG A 97 -18.63 18.21 3.59
C ARG A 97 -17.69 18.88 2.58
N ALA A 98 -17.38 20.16 2.78
CA ALA A 98 -16.46 20.88 1.91
C ALA A 98 -15.09 20.20 1.86
N PHE A 99 -14.56 19.76 3.01
CA PHE A 99 -13.28 19.06 3.07
C PHE A 99 -13.33 17.68 2.40
N ASN A 100 -14.42 16.93 2.57
CA ASN A 100 -14.56 15.62 1.94
C ASN A 100 -14.57 15.73 0.42
N ASP A 101 -15.22 16.75 -0.13
CA ASP A 101 -15.22 17.00 -1.57
C ASP A 101 -13.79 17.32 -2.04
N MET A 102 -13.10 18.23 -1.34
CA MET A 102 -11.69 18.57 -1.65
C MET A 102 -10.76 17.35 -1.58
N ALA A 103 -10.93 16.53 -0.55
CA ALA A 103 -10.09 15.36 -0.33
C ALA A 103 -10.40 14.23 -1.32
N TYR A 104 -11.66 14.11 -1.77
CA TYR A 104 -12.05 13.20 -2.84
C TYR A 104 -11.33 13.56 -4.14
N ASP A 105 -11.39 14.83 -4.56
CA ASP A 105 -10.73 15.31 -5.78
C ASP A 105 -9.21 15.10 -5.72
N ALA A 106 -8.60 15.44 -4.58
CA ALA A 106 -7.18 15.21 -4.34
C ALA A 106 -6.81 13.72 -4.38
N ALA A 107 -7.61 12.84 -3.76
CA ALA A 107 -7.39 11.40 -3.78
C ALA A 107 -7.57 10.80 -5.18
N GLU A 108 -8.54 11.27 -5.96
CA GLU A 108 -8.76 10.85 -7.35
C GLU A 108 -7.55 11.21 -8.23
N ARG A 109 -7.00 12.42 -8.05
CA ARG A 109 -5.78 12.89 -8.73
C ARG A 109 -4.52 12.12 -8.30
N ALA A 110 -4.45 11.75 -7.02
CA ALA A 110 -3.34 11.02 -6.40
C ALA A 110 -3.28 9.53 -6.79
N ALA A 111 -4.42 8.87 -6.93
CA ALA A 111 -4.53 7.43 -7.18
C ALA A 111 -3.65 6.90 -8.35
N PRO A 112 -3.65 7.51 -9.55
CA PRO A 112 -2.80 7.05 -10.64
C PRO A 112 -1.30 7.20 -10.31
N ALA A 113 -0.90 8.28 -9.64
CA ALA A 113 0.50 8.52 -9.29
C ALA A 113 1.05 7.47 -8.32
N VAL A 114 0.28 7.13 -7.27
CA VAL A 114 0.67 6.04 -6.34
C VAL A 114 0.69 4.69 -7.05
N THR A 115 -0.30 4.42 -7.90
CA THR A 115 -0.37 3.16 -8.67
C THR A 115 0.83 2.99 -9.60
N ASP A 116 1.22 4.06 -10.30
CA ASP A 116 2.37 4.06 -11.20
C ASP A 116 3.70 3.98 -10.43
N ALA A 117 3.78 4.62 -9.26
CA ALA A 117 4.91 4.47 -8.35
C ALA A 117 5.11 3.01 -7.92
N VAL A 118 4.04 2.29 -7.54
CA VAL A 118 4.12 0.85 -7.21
C VAL A 118 4.65 0.00 -8.38
N ARG A 119 4.33 0.38 -9.62
CA ARG A 119 4.78 -0.35 -10.83
C ARG A 119 6.24 -0.07 -11.18
N THR A 120 6.70 1.15 -10.95
CA THR A 120 7.98 1.65 -11.48
C THR A 120 9.10 1.68 -10.44
N ILE A 121 8.78 1.84 -9.16
CA ILE A 121 9.78 1.88 -8.10
C ILE A 121 10.39 0.49 -7.92
N GLY A 122 11.73 0.45 -7.92
CA GLY A 122 12.48 -0.76 -7.67
C GLY A 122 12.37 -1.19 -6.21
N VAL A 123 11.91 -2.41 -5.95
CA VAL A 123 11.81 -2.94 -4.59
C VAL A 123 13.19 -3.36 -4.09
N ARG A 124 13.69 -2.68 -3.05
CA ARG A 124 14.97 -3.03 -2.40
C ARG A 124 14.70 -3.79 -1.11
N ASN A 125 15.55 -4.76 -0.79
CA ASN A 125 15.46 -5.56 0.43
C ASN A 125 14.06 -6.17 0.65
N ALA A 126 13.47 -6.75 -0.40
CA ALA A 126 12.11 -7.29 -0.39
C ALA A 126 11.82 -8.25 0.78
N LEU A 127 12.83 -9.03 1.19
CA LEU A 127 12.71 -9.90 2.36
C LEU A 127 12.44 -9.12 3.66
N ALA A 128 13.14 -8.01 3.88
CA ALA A 128 12.97 -7.17 5.06
C ALA A 128 11.61 -6.45 5.02
N LEU A 129 11.17 -6.02 3.84
CA LEU A 129 9.83 -5.45 3.69
C LEU A 129 8.75 -6.48 4.03
N LEU A 130 8.84 -7.72 3.55
CA LEU A 130 7.83 -8.74 3.83
C LEU A 130 7.88 -9.29 5.26
N ARG A 131 9.08 -9.49 5.83
CA ARG A 131 9.26 -10.16 7.13
C ARG A 131 9.62 -9.22 8.29
N GLY A 132 9.63 -7.92 8.05
CA GLY A 132 9.86 -6.92 9.08
C GLY A 132 8.80 -6.97 10.18
N SER A 133 9.14 -6.48 11.37
CA SER A 133 8.21 -6.36 12.50
C SER A 133 7.19 -5.23 12.30
N ASP A 134 7.47 -4.29 11.40
CA ASP A 134 6.55 -3.21 11.04
C ASP A 134 5.46 -3.73 10.08
N PRO A 135 4.17 -3.68 10.46
CA PRO A 135 3.07 -4.11 9.60
C PRO A 135 2.82 -3.20 8.40
N MET A 136 3.44 -2.02 8.35
CA MET A 136 3.33 -1.04 7.26
C MET A 136 4.65 -0.87 6.49
N ALA A 137 5.60 -1.81 6.63
CA ALA A 137 6.95 -1.65 6.10
C ALA A 137 6.99 -1.37 4.58
N ALA A 138 6.14 -2.04 3.79
CA ALA A 138 6.13 -1.82 2.34
C ALA A 138 5.54 -0.44 2.00
N THR A 139 4.49 -0.03 2.69
CA THR A 139 3.85 1.29 2.54
C THR A 139 4.80 2.41 2.94
N SER A 140 5.49 2.28 4.07
CA SER A 140 6.51 3.24 4.52
C SER A 140 7.65 3.37 3.50
N PHE A 141 8.07 2.25 2.91
CA PHE A 141 9.04 2.25 1.81
C PHE A 141 8.49 3.00 0.59
N LEU A 142 7.27 2.71 0.15
CA LEU A 142 6.64 3.40 -0.99
C LEU A 142 6.54 4.91 -0.74
N HIS A 143 6.10 5.32 0.45
CA HIS A 143 6.00 6.74 0.83
C HIS A 143 7.35 7.43 0.76
N GLN A 144 8.40 6.78 1.30
CA GLN A 144 9.75 7.30 1.27
C GLN A 144 10.29 7.46 -0.15
N GLU A 145 10.05 6.49 -1.04
CA GLU A 145 10.51 6.54 -2.43
C GLU A 145 9.75 7.60 -3.26
N MET A 146 8.48 7.85 -2.94
CA MET A 146 7.70 8.92 -3.59
C MET A 146 8.08 10.33 -3.09
N GLY A 147 8.65 10.46 -1.89
CA GLY A 147 9.06 11.74 -1.32
C GLY A 147 7.90 12.74 -1.25
N SER A 148 8.11 13.96 -1.77
CA SER A 148 7.09 15.01 -1.83
C SER A 148 6.17 14.94 -3.06
N SER A 149 6.37 13.98 -3.96
CA SER A 149 5.67 13.96 -5.25
C SER A 149 4.15 13.96 -5.11
N LEU A 150 3.61 13.23 -4.12
CA LEU A 150 2.17 13.16 -3.93
C LEU A 150 1.60 14.49 -3.42
N VAL A 151 2.31 15.14 -2.51
CA VAL A 151 1.96 16.48 -1.99
C VAL A 151 1.95 17.49 -3.14
N GLU A 152 2.99 17.50 -3.98
CA GLU A 152 3.11 18.41 -5.13
C GLU A 152 1.94 18.26 -6.13
N ILE A 153 1.42 17.03 -6.29
CA ILE A 153 0.24 16.75 -7.13
C ILE A 153 -1.04 17.31 -6.51
N MET A 154 -1.19 17.22 -5.18
CA MET A 154 -2.43 17.60 -4.49
C MET A 154 -2.52 19.09 -4.14
N VAL A 155 -1.40 19.80 -4.01
CA VAL A 155 -1.40 21.24 -3.66
C VAL A 155 -2.26 22.09 -4.61
N PRO A 156 -2.16 21.96 -5.95
CA PRO A 156 -3.02 22.69 -6.86
C PRO A 156 -4.52 22.40 -6.65
N GLU A 157 -4.88 21.13 -6.42
CA GLU A 157 -6.26 20.71 -6.20
C GLU A 157 -6.87 21.37 -4.96
N PHE A 158 -6.14 21.36 -3.84
CA PHE A 158 -6.59 22.08 -2.64
C PHE A 158 -6.63 23.59 -2.85
N GLY A 159 -5.67 24.17 -3.58
CA GLY A 159 -5.66 25.60 -3.87
C GLY A 159 -6.84 26.05 -4.72
N ASP A 160 -7.19 25.27 -5.74
CA ASP A 160 -8.33 25.52 -6.61
C ASP A 160 -9.64 25.30 -5.87
N ALA A 161 -9.75 24.23 -5.08
CA ALA A 161 -10.95 23.97 -4.31
C ALA A 161 -11.19 25.02 -3.22
N LEU A 162 -10.14 25.55 -2.57
CA LEU A 162 -10.26 26.69 -1.64
C LEU A 162 -10.70 27.98 -2.36
N ARG A 163 -10.29 28.21 -3.60
CA ARG A 163 -10.63 29.41 -4.38
C ARG A 163 -12.04 29.34 -4.99
N VAL A 164 -12.43 28.17 -5.45
CA VAL A 164 -13.69 27.90 -6.17
C VAL A 164 -14.79 27.48 -5.19
N SER A 165 -14.47 27.20 -3.92
CA SER A 165 -15.44 26.82 -2.91
C SER A 165 -16.61 27.80 -2.89
N GLN A 166 -17.78 27.31 -3.33
CA GLN A 166 -19.03 28.05 -3.28
C GLN A 166 -19.63 28.06 -1.87
N GLU A 167 -19.01 27.36 -0.91
CA GLU A 167 -19.43 27.35 0.48
C GLU A 167 -19.18 28.73 1.10
N PRO A 168 -20.24 29.52 1.38
CA PRO A 168 -20.09 30.88 1.90
C PRO A 168 -19.34 30.90 3.23
N LEU A 169 -19.34 29.77 3.96
CA LEU A 169 -18.62 29.60 5.21
C LEU A 169 -17.10 29.50 5.01
N VAL A 170 -16.63 28.81 3.96
CA VAL A 170 -15.18 28.74 3.65
C VAL A 170 -14.68 30.14 3.30
N GLY A 171 -15.42 30.87 2.46
CA GLY A 171 -15.13 32.26 2.12
C GLY A 171 -15.16 33.19 3.34
N GLN A 172 -16.13 33.03 4.25
CA GLN A 172 -16.22 33.81 5.49
C GLN A 172 -15.08 33.51 6.47
N VAL A 173 -14.65 32.26 6.58
CA VAL A 173 -13.48 31.89 7.39
C VAL A 173 -12.22 32.50 6.80
N LEU A 174 -11.98 32.31 5.50
CA LEU A 174 -10.81 32.89 4.83
C LEU A 174 -10.80 34.43 4.92
N ALA A 175 -11.95 35.09 4.83
CA ALA A 175 -12.06 36.54 4.97
C ALA A 175 -11.89 37.03 6.42
N ALA A 176 -12.36 36.25 7.41
CA ALA A 176 -12.16 36.54 8.83
C ALA A 176 -10.70 36.35 9.27
N LEU A 177 -9.97 35.49 8.55
CA LEU A 177 -8.55 35.24 8.70
C LEU A 177 -7.74 36.25 7.88
N THR A 178 -7.69 37.50 8.34
CA THR A 178 -6.90 38.54 7.69
C THR A 178 -5.42 38.14 7.64
N GLY A 179 -4.83 38.13 6.42
CA GLY A 179 -3.41 37.85 6.19
C GLY A 179 -3.03 36.37 6.03
N VAL A 180 -3.97 35.46 5.84
CA VAL A 180 -3.66 34.05 5.57
C VAL A 180 -3.40 33.80 4.08
N ASP A 181 -2.28 33.13 3.81
CA ASP A 181 -1.88 32.69 2.49
C ASP A 181 -2.59 31.37 2.14
N VAL A 182 -3.49 31.42 1.15
CA VAL A 182 -4.23 30.25 0.64
C VAL A 182 -3.27 29.15 0.17
N GLY A 183 -2.10 29.51 -0.36
CA GLY A 183 -1.07 28.54 -0.75
C GLY A 183 -0.52 27.75 0.43
N ASN A 184 -0.32 28.40 1.58
CA ASN A 184 0.12 27.71 2.80
C ASN A 184 -0.95 26.77 3.35
N ILE A 185 -2.22 27.17 3.34
CA ILE A 185 -3.33 26.27 3.70
C ILE A 185 -3.36 25.06 2.76
N ALA A 186 -3.33 25.29 1.44
CA ALA A 186 -3.35 24.22 0.46
C ALA A 186 -2.19 23.24 0.66
N ASN A 187 -0.99 23.75 0.97
CA ASN A 187 0.17 22.93 1.31
C ASN A 187 -0.05 22.08 2.57
N SER A 188 -0.55 22.68 3.65
CA SER A 188 -0.86 21.93 4.89
C SER A 188 -1.93 20.86 4.66
N LEU A 189 -2.97 21.16 3.89
CA LEU A 189 -4.01 20.19 3.55
C LEU A 189 -3.47 19.06 2.68
N ALA A 190 -2.60 19.37 1.71
CA ALA A 190 -1.94 18.36 0.89
C ALA A 190 -1.04 17.43 1.71
N TYR A 191 -0.26 17.96 2.66
CA TYR A 191 0.52 17.12 3.60
C TYR A 191 -0.35 16.23 4.48
N GLU A 192 -1.48 16.74 4.98
CA GLU A 192 -2.39 15.92 5.78
C GLU A 192 -3.06 14.84 4.93
N ALA A 193 -3.42 15.16 3.68
CA ALA A 193 -3.99 14.20 2.75
C ALA A 193 -2.98 13.11 2.34
N ASP A 194 -1.73 13.48 2.10
CA ASP A 194 -0.63 12.55 1.82
C ASP A 194 -0.48 11.53 2.97
N ASN A 195 -0.38 12.04 4.19
CA ASN A 195 -0.30 11.20 5.39
C ASN A 195 -1.54 10.30 5.57
N ALA A 196 -2.73 10.80 5.23
CA ALA A 196 -3.97 10.03 5.30
C ALA A 196 -3.97 8.86 4.30
N ILE A 197 -3.61 9.15 3.05
CA ILE A 197 -3.54 8.16 1.98
C ILE A 197 -2.58 7.04 2.37
N PHE A 198 -1.35 7.36 2.77
CA PHE A 198 -0.37 6.35 3.16
C PHE A 198 -0.77 5.59 4.43
N ARG A 199 -1.45 6.24 5.39
CA ARG A 199 -2.03 5.52 6.53
C ARG A 199 -3.08 4.50 6.09
N ALA A 200 -3.93 4.88 5.14
CA ALA A 200 -4.94 3.98 4.59
C ALA A 200 -4.35 2.78 3.86
N ILE A 201 -3.35 3.03 3.01
CA ILE A 201 -2.60 1.96 2.32
C ILE A 201 -1.96 1.02 3.35
N GLY A 202 -1.33 1.57 4.39
CA GLY A 202 -0.67 0.75 5.40
C GLY A 202 -1.63 -0.05 6.28
N ARG A 203 -2.86 0.44 6.51
CA ARG A 203 -3.92 -0.38 7.15
C ARG A 203 -4.32 -1.57 6.29
N GLU A 204 -4.46 -1.39 4.98
CA GLU A 204 -4.77 -2.49 4.06
C GLU A 204 -3.59 -3.46 3.95
N GLU A 205 -2.34 -2.97 3.95
CA GLU A 205 -1.15 -3.81 4.04
C GLU A 205 -1.16 -4.66 5.32
N ALA A 206 -1.39 -4.03 6.48
CA ALA A 206 -1.47 -4.72 7.76
C ALA A 206 -2.58 -5.78 7.78
N ALA A 207 -3.74 -5.47 7.20
CA ALA A 207 -4.85 -6.41 7.08
C ALA A 207 -4.48 -7.62 6.19
N ILE A 208 -3.81 -7.38 5.07
CA ILE A 208 -3.30 -8.46 4.19
C ILE A 208 -2.28 -9.33 4.91
N ARG A 209 -1.36 -8.73 5.68
CA ARG A 209 -0.37 -9.48 6.48
C ARG A 209 -1.05 -10.34 7.55
N ALA A 210 -2.11 -9.83 8.17
CA ALA A 210 -2.84 -10.52 9.23
C ALA A 210 -3.65 -11.71 8.68
N ASP A 211 -4.27 -11.56 7.51
CA ASP A 211 -4.96 -12.65 6.81
C ASP A 211 -4.62 -12.69 5.30
N PRO A 212 -3.48 -13.30 4.93
CA PRO A 212 -3.08 -13.41 3.53
C PRO A 212 -4.05 -14.22 2.68
N ARG A 213 -4.84 -15.13 3.30
CA ARG A 213 -5.79 -15.98 2.58
C ARG A 213 -6.97 -15.18 2.04
N SER A 214 -7.34 -14.09 2.72
CA SER A 214 -8.38 -13.14 2.26
C SER A 214 -8.09 -12.51 0.90
N THR A 215 -6.83 -12.54 0.44
CA THR A 215 -6.43 -11.96 -0.85
C THR A 215 -6.77 -12.86 -2.04
N ASN A 216 -6.92 -14.17 -1.82
CA ASN A 216 -6.93 -15.19 -2.88
C ASN A 216 -5.75 -15.10 -3.86
N ASP A 217 -4.66 -14.40 -3.50
CA ASP A 217 -3.45 -14.31 -4.32
C ASP A 217 -2.46 -15.39 -3.85
N PRO A 218 -2.13 -16.38 -4.71
CA PRO A 218 -1.23 -17.47 -4.33
C PRO A 218 0.19 -16.99 -3.99
N VAL A 219 0.64 -15.88 -4.57
CA VAL A 219 1.96 -15.27 -4.28
C VAL A 219 1.95 -14.66 -2.88
N LEU A 220 0.93 -13.89 -2.53
CA LEU A 220 0.82 -13.29 -1.19
C LEU A 220 0.61 -14.35 -0.11
N MET A 221 -0.25 -15.33 -0.38
CA MET A 221 -0.46 -16.47 0.51
C MET A 221 0.83 -17.25 0.75
N ALA A 222 1.64 -17.47 -0.28
CA ALA A 222 2.92 -18.16 -0.14
C ALA A 222 3.97 -17.27 0.56
N ALA A 223 4.05 -15.98 0.22
CA ALA A 223 5.01 -15.05 0.80
C ALA A 223 4.87 -14.92 2.34
N PHE A 224 3.62 -14.90 2.83
CA PHE A 224 3.30 -14.80 4.27
C PHE A 224 3.00 -16.14 4.95
N GLY A 225 2.76 -17.22 4.19
CA GLY A 225 2.48 -18.55 4.70
C GLY A 225 3.71 -19.33 5.15
N LEU A 226 4.90 -18.93 4.70
CA LEU A 226 6.19 -19.46 5.14
C LEU A 226 6.56 -18.86 6.50
N LYS A 227 6.04 -19.43 7.58
CA LYS A 227 6.51 -19.14 8.95
C LYS A 227 7.72 -20.01 9.30
#